data_AF-A0A398A3J9-F1
#
_entry.id   AF-A0A398A3J9-F1
#
_cell.length_a   1.000
_cell.length_b   1.000
_cell.length_c   1.000
_cell.angle_alpha   90.00
_cell.angle_beta   90.00
_cell.angle_gamma   90.00
#
_symmetry.space_group_name_H-M   'P 1'
#
loop_
_entity.id
_entity.type
_entity.pdbx_description
1 polymer ?
#
loop_
_entity_poly.entity_id
_entity_poly.type
_entity_poly.pdbx_seq_one_letter_code
_entity_poly.pdbx_strand_id
1 'polypeptide(L)' 'MLTETTHRENVPAEKVKEAHRKVMVANHPDAGGSHFLASKINEAKDVMLGKTKGSGSPF' A
#
# COMPACT_ATOMS: atom_id res chain seq x y z
N MET A 1 -7.64 -35.04 7.01
CA MET A 1 -6.85 -33.82 7.29
C MET A 1 -7.57 -32.67 6.63
N LEU A 2 -8.03 -31.70 7.42
CA LEU A 2 -8.87 -30.58 6.97
C LEU A 2 -8.02 -29.62 6.13
N THR A 3 -8.55 -29.22 4.98
CA THR A 3 -7.95 -28.21 4.11
C THR A 3 -8.04 -26.83 4.75
N GLU A 4 -6.95 -26.36 5.35
CA GLU A 4 -6.79 -24.95 5.76
C GLU A 4 -6.80 -24.07 4.51
N THR A 5 -8.00 -23.66 4.10
CA THR A 5 -8.19 -22.71 3.00
C THR A 5 -7.81 -21.36 3.58
N THR A 6 -6.62 -20.86 3.26
CA THR A 6 -6.13 -19.55 3.70
C THR A 6 -7.08 -18.49 3.14
N HIS A 7 -8.07 -18.08 3.94
CA HIS A 7 -8.97 -16.98 3.64
C HIS A 7 -8.13 -15.71 3.69
N ARG A 8 -7.49 -15.35 2.58
CA ARG A 8 -6.89 -14.04 2.43
C ARG A 8 -8.05 -13.05 2.38
N GLU A 9 -8.44 -12.51 3.54
CA GLU A 9 -9.46 -11.47 3.62
C GLU A 9 -9.10 -10.38 2.62
N ASN A 10 -9.89 -10.26 1.55
CA ASN A 10 -9.69 -9.25 0.55
C ASN A 10 -10.09 -7.92 1.19
N VAL A 11 -9.11 -7.20 1.72
CA VAL A 11 -9.35 -5.84 2.22
C VAL A 11 -9.77 -4.99 1.02
N PRO A 12 -10.97 -4.39 1.03
CA PRO A 12 -11.43 -3.59 -0.09
C PRO A 12 -10.44 -2.45 -0.36
N ALA A 13 -10.13 -2.22 -1.64
CA ALA A 13 -9.12 -1.25 -2.08
C ALA A 13 -9.31 0.16 -1.47
N GLU A 14 -10.55 0.56 -1.19
CA GLU A 14 -10.86 1.83 -0.54
C GLU A 14 -10.33 1.92 0.89
N LYS A 15 -10.40 0.83 1.68
CA LYS A 15 -9.81 0.80 3.03
C LYS A 15 -8.29 0.94 2.98
N VAL A 16 -7.64 0.32 1.99
CA VAL A 16 -6.19 0.45 1.78
C VAL A 16 -5.81 1.89 1.44
N LYS A 17 -6.57 2.54 0.55
CA LYS A 17 -6.35 3.95 0.19
C LYS A 17 -6.57 4.90 1.38
N GLU A 18 -7.60 4.65 2.18
CA GLU A 18 -7.88 5.46 3.36
C GLU A 18 -6.77 5.35 4.41
N ALA A 19 -6.36 4.12 4.74
CA ALA A 19 -5.26 3.88 5.66
C ALA A 19 -3.95 4.49 5.14
N HIS A 20 -3.66 4.33 3.85
CA HIS A 20 -2.51 4.94 3.20
C HIS A 20 -2.51 6.47 3.35
N ARG A 21 -3.63 7.14 3.10
CA ARG A 21 -3.74 8.60 3.27
C ARG A 21 -3.42 9.04 4.70
N LYS A 22 -4.00 8.37 5.70
CA LYS A 22 -3.76 8.71 7.12
C LYS A 22 -2.27 8.58 7.48
N VAL A 23 -1.64 7.47 7.09
CA VAL A 23 -0.24 7.19 7.40
C VAL A 23 0.70 8.11 6.60
N MET A 24 0.37 8.39 5.34
CA MET A 24 1.18 9.27 4.49
C MET A 24 1.18 10.72 5.01
N VAL A 25 0.03 11.26 5.41
CA VAL A 25 -0.05 12.63 5.95
C VAL A 25 0.85 12.79 7.18
N ALA A 26 0.86 11.79 8.07
CA ALA A 26 1.71 11.81 9.26
C ALA A 26 3.22 11.70 8.94
N ASN A 27 3.59 11.15 7.78
CA ASN A 27 4.97 10.89 7.39
C ASN A 27 5.42 11.72 6.18
N HIS A 28 4.61 12.68 5.72
CA HIS A 28 4.87 13.43 4.50
C HIS A 28 6.12 14.31 4.67
N PRO A 29 7.06 14.33 3.71
CA PRO A 29 8.27 15.15 3.82
C PRO A 29 7.97 16.64 4.03
N ASP A 30 6.94 17.17 3.37
CA ASP A 30 6.52 18.57 3.53
C ASP A 30 6.01 18.92 4.94
N ALA A 31 5.64 17.93 5.75
CA ALA A 31 5.25 18.11 7.15
C ALA A 31 6.41 17.82 8.12
N GLY A 32 7.65 17.71 7.62
CA GLY A 32 8.83 17.32 8.41
C GLY A 32 9.00 15.80 8.54
N GLY A 33 8.23 15.01 7.79
CA GLY A 33 8.37 13.55 7.73
C GLY A 33 9.58 13.10 6.89
N SER A 34 9.77 11.79 6.79
CA SER A 34 10.92 11.21 6.07
C SER A 34 10.55 10.84 4.63
N HIS A 35 11.37 11.29 3.67
CA HIS A 35 11.29 10.83 2.28
C HIS A 35 11.36 9.31 2.15
N PHE A 36 12.16 8.66 2.99
CA PHE A 36 12.29 7.21 2.99
C PHE A 36 11.00 6.53 3.46
N LEU A 37 10.42 7.01 4.56
CA LEU A 37 9.16 6.47 5.09
C LEU A 37 8.00 6.68 4.12
N ALA A 38 7.87 7.88 3.55
CA ALA A 38 6.87 8.17 2.53
C ALA A 38 6.99 7.22 1.33
N SER A 39 8.23 6.94 0.89
CA SER A 39 8.50 5.98 -0.19
C SER A 39 8.06 4.55 0.18
N LYS A 40 8.36 4.08 1.39
CA LYS A 40 7.94 2.75 1.87
C LYS A 40 6.43 2.63 2.06
N ILE A 41 5.77 3.69 2.50
CA ILE A 41 4.30 3.74 2.62
C ILE A 41 3.64 3.66 1.23
N ASN A 42 4.24 4.29 0.21
CA ASN A 42 3.80 4.16 -1.19
C ASN A 42 3.98 2.73 -1.72
N GLU A 43 5.16 2.13 -1.53
CA GLU A 43 5.43 0.75 -1.93
C GLU A 43 4.44 -0.23 -1.30
N ALA A 44 4.16 -0.10 0.00
CA ALA A 44 3.22 -0.95 0.72
C ALA A 44 1.80 -0.85 0.15
N LYS A 45 1.32 0.36 -0.15
CA LYS A 45 0.02 0.58 -0.81
C LYS A 45 -0.04 -0.10 -2.18
N ASP A 46 1.03 0.02 -2.98
CA ASP A 46 1.07 -0.58 -4.30
C ASP A 46 1.05 -2.12 -4.23
N VAL A 47 1.78 -2.73 -3.29
CA VAL A 47 1.76 -4.18 -3.02
C VAL A 47 0.37 -4.64 -2.57
N MET A 48 -0.27 -3.91 -1.65
CA MET A 48 -1.60 -4.26 -1.12
C MET A 48 -2.70 -4.12 -2.18
N LEU A 49 -2.56 -3.17 -3.11
CA LEU A 49 -3.49 -2.99 -4.23
C LEU A 49 -3.16 -3.90 -5.44
N GLY A 50 -2.14 -4.76 -5.33
CA GLY A 50 -1.73 -5.65 -6.42
C GLY A 50 -1.15 -4.90 -7.62
N LYS A 51 -0.78 -3.63 -7.47
CA LYS A 51 -0.03 -2.87 -8.46
C LYS A 51 1.45 -3.19 -8.27
N THR A 52 1.86 -4.37 -8.75
CA THR A 52 3.28 -4.63 -8.93
C THR A 52 3.81 -3.57 -9.89
N LYS A 53 4.92 -2.91 -9.53
CA LYS A 53 5.56 -1.85 -10.31
C LYS A 53 6.21 -2.43 -11.59
N GLY A 54 5.40 -3.04 -12.45
CA GLY A 54 5.82 -3.83 -13.61
C GLY A 54 4.83 -3.90 -14.77
N SER A 55 3.72 -3.15 -14.76
CA SER A 55 2.73 -3.20 -15.86
C SER A 55 2.20 -1.83 -16.31
N GLY A 56 2.97 -0.75 -16.12
CA GLY A 56 2.53 0.59 -16.48
C GLY A 56 3.66 1.50 -16.95
N SER A 57 4.27 1.18 -18.10
CA SER A 57 4.79 2.17 -19.06
C SER A 57 5.15 1.48 -20.38
N PRO A 58 4.46 1.77 -21.50
CA PRO A 58 4.89 1.44 -22.85
C PRO A 58 5.62 2.62 -23.53
N PHE A 59 6.19 3.53 -22.73
CA PHE A 59 7.03 4.63 -23.18
C PHE A 59 8.39 4.53 -22.50
#